data_AF-M0EBG4-F1
#
_entry.id   AF-M0EBG4-F1
#
_cell.length_a   1.000
_cell.length_b   1.000
_cell.length_c   1.000
_cell.angle_alpha   90.00
_cell.angle_beta   90.00
_cell.angle_gamma   90.00
#
_symmetry.space_group_name_H-M   'P 1'
#
loop_
_entity.id
_entity.type
_entity.pdbx_description
1 polymer ?
#
loop_
_entity_poly.entity_id
_entity_poly.type
_entity_poly.pdbx_seq_one_letter_code
_entity_poly.pdbx_strand_id
1 'polypeptide(L)'
;MLVPSLVGQTTYDRAQFDAALAVDAHANETSSEYPQNFVLSQWGDNRMYNYFVSGESRSYGYARSTYDEFLTASNPDEWYNQHHSRVGYVVITERDRDSAANTTYTALYEGLGVGANGTNSVGRYQLIHSGSGVRTFALVSGARIQVTGSSTTSATATTTVSLRGVDYEYHRTGAVVNGTATIRVAHPGTYHVGNRTVTISDRDILAGNQTSISVS
;
A
#
# COMPACT_ATOMS: atom_id res chain seq x y z
N MET A 1 -11.41 -15.30 25.64
CA MET A 1 -11.47 -15.54 24.19
C MET A 1 -12.92 -15.40 23.75
N LEU A 2 -13.27 -14.32 23.06
CA LEU A 2 -14.58 -14.17 22.42
C LEU A 2 -14.47 -14.72 21.00
N VAL A 3 -15.23 -15.76 20.69
CA VAL A 3 -15.42 -16.25 19.33
C VAL A 3 -16.34 -15.23 18.63
N PRO A 4 -15.95 -14.63 17.50
CA PRO A 4 -16.85 -13.76 16.75
C PRO A 4 -18.12 -14.54 16.38
N SER A 5 -19.28 -14.01 16.81
CA SER A 5 -20.57 -14.65 16.57
C SER A 5 -20.87 -14.73 15.08
N LEU A 6 -21.41 -15.88 14.67
CA LEU A 6 -21.94 -16.25 13.35
C LEU A 6 -22.77 -15.16 12.64
N VAL A 7 -23.27 -14.17 13.38
CA VAL A 7 -24.08 -13.03 12.92
C VAL A 7 -23.30 -12.05 12.03
N GLY A 8 -21.98 -11.98 12.13
CA GLY A 8 -21.17 -11.15 11.22
C GLY A 8 -21.12 -11.67 9.78
N GLN A 9 -21.31 -12.98 9.59
CA GLN A 9 -21.27 -13.65 8.28
C GLN A 9 -22.54 -13.45 7.44
N THR A 10 -23.60 -12.88 8.00
CA THR A 10 -24.91 -12.74 7.33
C THR A 10 -25.15 -11.37 6.67
N THR A 11 -24.23 -10.42 6.76
CA THR A 11 -24.41 -9.06 6.19
C THR A 11 -23.27 -8.61 5.27
N TYR A 12 -22.07 -9.16 5.44
CA TYR A 12 -20.88 -8.80 4.65
C TYR A 12 -20.29 -10.02 3.95
N ASP A 13 -19.68 -9.82 2.79
CA ASP A 13 -19.02 -10.91 2.06
C ASP A 13 -17.81 -11.42 2.86
N ARG A 14 -17.55 -12.73 2.78
CA ARG A 14 -16.46 -13.41 3.52
C ARG A 14 -15.11 -12.74 3.26
N ALA A 15 -14.87 -12.28 2.03
CA ALA A 15 -13.65 -11.58 1.65
C ALA A 15 -13.45 -10.25 2.42
N GLN A 16 -14.52 -9.54 2.74
CA GLN A 16 -14.45 -8.30 3.53
C GLN A 16 -14.12 -8.61 5.01
N PHE A 17 -14.68 -9.69 5.55
CA PHE A 17 -14.33 -10.13 6.90
C PHE A 17 -12.87 -10.59 7.00
N ASP A 18 -12.40 -11.38 6.03
CA ASP A 18 -11.01 -11.82 5.97
C ASP A 18 -10.03 -10.65 5.83
N ALA A 19 -10.42 -9.59 5.11
CA ALA A 19 -9.66 -8.34 5.04
C ALA A 19 -9.56 -7.64 6.41
N ALA A 20 -10.65 -7.58 7.19
CA ALA A 20 -10.61 -7.01 8.54
C ALA A 20 -9.67 -7.78 9.47
N LEU A 21 -9.68 -9.13 9.39
CA LEU A 21 -8.76 -9.98 10.14
C LEU A 21 -7.30 -9.78 9.73
N ALA A 22 -7.04 -9.59 8.44
CA ALA A 22 -5.70 -9.31 7.94
C ALA A 22 -5.16 -7.97 8.46
N VAL A 23 -6.02 -6.94 8.52
CA VAL A 23 -5.65 -5.65 9.10
C VAL A 23 -5.34 -5.79 10.59
N ASP A 24 -6.19 -6.46 11.37
CA ASP A 24 -5.96 -6.67 12.81
C ASP A 24 -4.63 -7.41 13.08
N ALA A 25 -4.38 -8.50 12.34
CA ALA A 25 -3.14 -9.25 12.45
C ALA A 25 -1.90 -8.38 12.14
N HIS A 26 -1.94 -7.62 11.05
CA HIS A 26 -0.82 -6.74 10.65
C HIS A 26 -0.64 -5.55 11.61
N ALA A 27 -1.73 -4.99 12.15
CA ALA A 27 -1.67 -3.91 13.13
C ALA A 27 -1.01 -4.38 14.42
N ASN A 28 -1.34 -5.59 14.89
CA ASN A 28 -0.70 -6.21 16.05
C ASN A 28 0.79 -6.48 15.80
N GLU A 29 1.16 -7.03 14.64
CA GLU A 29 2.56 -7.29 14.27
C GLU A 29 3.41 -6.01 14.23
N THR A 30 2.83 -4.91 13.71
CA THR A 30 3.52 -3.61 13.60
C THR A 30 3.36 -2.70 14.82
N SER A 31 2.66 -3.17 15.86
CA SER A 31 2.32 -2.37 17.05
C SER A 31 1.62 -1.03 16.71
N SER A 32 0.75 -1.04 15.69
CA SER A 32 -0.02 0.12 15.25
C SER A 32 -1.34 0.21 16.01
N GLU A 33 -1.48 1.21 16.86
CA GLU A 33 -2.71 1.48 17.62
C GLU A 33 -3.58 2.56 16.96
N TYR A 34 -4.76 2.84 17.51
CA TYR A 34 -5.58 3.96 17.06
C TYR A 34 -4.92 5.31 17.40
N PRO A 35 -4.97 6.32 16.51
CA PRO A 35 -5.64 6.36 15.20
C PRO A 35 -4.89 5.69 14.05
N GLN A 36 -3.61 5.32 14.22
CA GLN A 36 -2.72 4.82 13.18
C GLN A 36 -3.17 3.52 12.52
N ASN A 37 -4.16 2.80 13.07
CA ASN A 37 -4.78 1.62 12.48
C ASN A 37 -6.15 1.87 11.82
N PHE A 38 -6.57 3.12 11.64
CA PHE A 38 -7.83 3.43 10.95
C PHE A 38 -7.81 2.86 9.52
N VAL A 39 -8.93 2.26 9.14
CA VAL A 39 -9.16 1.71 7.82
C VAL A 39 -9.96 2.70 6.98
N LEU A 40 -9.35 3.19 5.90
CA LEU A 40 -10.04 3.93 4.85
C LEU A 40 -10.68 2.93 3.88
N SER A 41 -11.98 3.02 3.70
CA SER A 41 -12.76 2.13 2.82
C SER A 41 -14.02 2.83 2.35
N GLN A 42 -14.80 2.18 1.48
CA GLN A 42 -16.12 2.67 1.10
C GLN A 42 -17.00 2.91 2.34
N TRP A 43 -17.76 4.01 2.31
CA TRP A 43 -18.52 4.49 3.46
C TRP A 43 -19.42 3.44 4.11
N GLY A 44 -20.15 2.64 3.32
CA GLY A 44 -21.04 1.59 3.82
C GLY A 44 -20.33 0.50 4.64
N ASP A 45 -19.08 0.20 4.29
CA ASP A 45 -18.29 -0.87 4.91
C ASP A 45 -17.30 -0.34 5.96
N ASN A 46 -17.08 0.98 5.99
CA ASN A 46 -16.11 1.61 6.87
C ASN A 46 -16.38 1.37 8.36
N ARG A 47 -17.67 1.27 8.71
CA ARG A 47 -18.10 0.95 10.07
C ARG A 47 -17.65 -0.43 10.49
N MET A 48 -17.78 -1.40 9.58
CA MET A 48 -17.45 -2.80 9.83
C MET A 48 -15.95 -2.93 10.08
N TYR A 49 -15.11 -2.43 9.16
CA TYR A 49 -13.65 -2.51 9.30
C TYR A 49 -13.15 -1.84 10.59
N ASN A 50 -13.54 -0.59 10.84
CA ASN A 50 -13.02 0.14 12.00
C ASN A 50 -13.55 -0.40 13.33
N TYR A 51 -14.76 -1.00 13.36
CA TYR A 51 -15.26 -1.72 14.53
C TYR A 51 -14.39 -2.95 14.86
N PHE A 52 -14.06 -3.77 13.86
CA PHE A 52 -13.26 -4.98 14.08
C PHE A 52 -11.78 -4.69 14.36
N VAL A 53 -11.21 -3.65 13.74
CA VAL A 53 -9.77 -3.35 13.84
C VAL A 53 -9.43 -2.50 15.07
N SER A 54 -10.27 -1.53 15.41
CA SER A 54 -9.92 -0.52 16.43
C SER A 54 -10.99 -0.32 17.50
N GLY A 55 -12.17 -0.93 17.35
CA GLY A 55 -13.35 -0.62 18.18
C GLY A 55 -13.95 0.77 17.92
N GLU A 56 -13.26 1.65 17.19
CA GLU A 56 -13.67 3.04 16.93
C GLU A 56 -14.51 3.15 15.66
N SER A 57 -15.81 2.91 15.79
CA SER A 57 -16.71 2.98 14.65
C SER A 57 -17.19 4.39 14.33
N ARG A 58 -16.93 5.42 15.15
CA ARG A 58 -17.61 6.74 15.11
C ARG A 58 -17.13 7.69 13.99
N SER A 59 -16.06 7.33 13.27
CA SER A 59 -15.37 8.22 12.33
C SER A 59 -15.82 8.01 10.87
N TYR A 60 -16.94 8.65 10.48
CA TYR A 60 -17.56 8.44 9.15
C TYR A 60 -17.30 9.55 8.12
N GLY A 61 -17.20 10.80 8.58
CA GLY A 61 -17.18 11.97 7.68
C GLY A 61 -15.99 11.96 6.73
N TYR A 62 -14.83 11.54 7.23
CA TYR A 62 -13.59 11.48 6.47
C TYR A 62 -13.64 10.47 5.33
N ALA A 63 -14.05 9.22 5.59
CA ALA A 63 -14.16 8.21 4.54
C ALA A 63 -15.14 8.63 3.44
N ARG A 64 -16.27 9.25 3.82
CA ARG A 64 -17.28 9.73 2.86
C ARG A 64 -16.76 10.86 1.97
N SER A 65 -15.96 11.79 2.50
CA SER A 65 -15.41 12.91 1.72
C SER A 65 -14.22 12.53 0.85
N THR A 66 -13.48 11.49 1.24
CA THR A 66 -12.11 11.31 0.76
C THR A 66 -11.91 10.04 -0.08
N TYR A 67 -12.66 8.97 0.19
CA TYR A 67 -12.40 7.66 -0.42
C TYR A 67 -12.58 7.64 -1.94
N ASP A 68 -13.65 8.26 -2.46
CA ASP A 68 -13.88 8.29 -3.90
C ASP A 68 -12.87 9.18 -4.64
N GLU A 69 -12.49 10.31 -4.04
CA GLU A 69 -11.47 11.21 -4.59
C GLU A 69 -10.11 10.51 -4.68
N PHE A 70 -9.71 9.85 -3.58
CA PHE A 70 -8.51 9.03 -3.50
C PHE A 70 -8.43 7.99 -4.63
N LEU A 71 -9.51 7.21 -4.84
CA LEU A 71 -9.52 6.15 -5.87
C LEU A 71 -9.39 6.68 -7.30
N THR A 72 -9.86 7.90 -7.56
CA THR A 72 -9.78 8.53 -8.89
C THR A 72 -8.49 9.29 -9.15
N ALA A 73 -7.67 9.52 -8.13
CA ALA A 73 -6.45 10.29 -8.28
C ALA A 73 -5.36 9.56 -9.06
N SER A 74 -4.51 10.30 -9.76
CA SER A 74 -3.46 9.74 -10.62
C SER A 74 -2.15 9.39 -9.91
N ASN A 75 -1.93 9.93 -8.70
CA ASN A 75 -0.72 9.70 -7.93
C ASN A 75 -1.03 9.21 -6.51
N PRO A 76 -1.11 7.88 -6.27
CA PRO A 76 -1.42 7.34 -4.96
C PRO A 76 -0.37 7.73 -3.90
N ASP A 77 0.91 7.88 -4.27
CA ASP A 77 1.98 8.19 -3.31
C ASP A 77 1.87 9.60 -2.71
N GLU A 78 1.26 10.55 -3.43
CA GLU A 78 1.01 11.90 -2.90
C GLU A 78 -0.11 11.89 -1.85
N TRP A 79 -1.10 11.01 -2.00
CA TRP A 79 -2.19 10.85 -1.04
C TRP A 79 -1.75 10.34 0.32
N TYR A 80 -0.61 9.63 0.38
CA TYR A 80 -0.03 9.23 1.65
C TYR A 80 0.14 10.43 2.59
N ASN A 81 0.65 11.57 2.09
CA ASN A 81 0.88 12.75 2.93
C ASN A 81 -0.41 13.32 3.53
N GLN A 82 -1.54 13.16 2.85
CA GLN A 82 -2.84 13.58 3.34
C GLN A 82 -3.42 12.58 4.36
N HIS A 83 -3.05 11.31 4.26
CA HIS A 83 -3.69 10.20 4.96
C HIS A 83 -2.91 9.72 6.18
N HIS A 84 -1.59 9.68 6.12
CA HIS A 84 -0.76 8.88 7.03
C HIS A 84 -0.82 9.28 8.50
N SER A 85 -1.30 10.49 8.82
CA SER A 85 -1.49 10.93 10.21
C SER A 85 -2.70 10.25 10.88
N ARG A 86 -3.59 9.66 10.08
CA ARG A 86 -4.83 9.05 10.54
C ARG A 86 -5.08 7.67 9.96
N VAL A 87 -4.73 7.42 8.71
CA VAL A 87 -5.05 6.17 8.00
C VAL A 87 -3.83 5.26 8.03
N GLY A 88 -3.99 4.06 8.58
CA GLY A 88 -2.99 2.99 8.50
C GLY A 88 -3.24 2.02 7.37
N TYR A 89 -4.50 1.90 6.94
CA TYR A 89 -4.93 0.87 6.01
C TYR A 89 -5.94 1.40 5.01
N VAL A 90 -5.90 0.83 3.81
CA VAL A 90 -6.89 1.07 2.76
C VAL A 90 -7.46 -0.27 2.32
N VAL A 91 -8.78 -0.38 2.31
CA VAL A 91 -9.50 -1.51 1.71
C VAL A 91 -10.24 -1.03 0.48
N ILE A 92 -9.96 -1.68 -0.66
CA ILE A 92 -10.57 -1.41 -1.96
C ILE A 92 -11.41 -2.61 -2.38
N THR A 93 -12.66 -2.36 -2.68
CA THR A 93 -13.61 -3.33 -3.25
C THR A 93 -13.72 -3.14 -4.76
N GLU A 94 -14.06 -4.22 -5.46
CA GLU A 94 -14.33 -4.21 -6.91
C GLU A 94 -15.40 -3.17 -7.27
N ARG A 95 -15.23 -2.53 -8.43
CA ARG A 95 -16.19 -1.56 -8.97
C ARG A 95 -16.50 -1.87 -10.43
N ASP A 96 -17.78 -1.79 -10.78
CA ASP A 96 -18.29 -1.87 -12.16
C ASP A 96 -18.01 -0.57 -12.95
N ARG A 97 -16.75 -0.14 -13.04
CA ARG A 97 -16.37 1.06 -13.80
C ARG A 97 -15.46 0.69 -14.95
N ASP A 98 -15.64 1.39 -16.08
CA ASP A 98 -14.57 1.54 -17.07
C ASP A 98 -13.41 2.25 -16.37
N SER A 99 -12.45 1.48 -15.87
CA SER A 99 -11.30 1.99 -15.13
C SER A 99 -10.54 2.96 -16.04
N ALA A 100 -10.64 4.25 -15.73
CA ALA A 100 -9.78 5.25 -16.36
C ALA A 100 -8.32 4.83 -16.14
N ALA A 101 -7.55 4.78 -17.21
CA ALA A 101 -6.13 4.47 -17.14
C ALA A 101 -5.43 5.47 -16.19
N ASN A 102 -4.46 4.99 -15.42
CA ASN A 102 -3.65 5.79 -14.48
C ASN A 102 -4.44 6.37 -13.29
N THR A 103 -5.32 5.58 -12.67
CA THR A 103 -5.93 5.93 -11.37
C THR A 103 -5.31 5.14 -10.22
N THR A 104 -5.52 5.62 -8.99
CA THR A 104 -5.15 4.92 -7.76
C THR A 104 -5.87 3.59 -7.65
N TYR A 105 -7.14 3.52 -8.09
CA TYR A 105 -7.85 2.25 -8.22
C TYR A 105 -7.10 1.28 -9.14
N THR A 106 -6.71 1.70 -10.34
CA THR A 106 -5.93 0.83 -11.26
C THR A 106 -4.57 0.44 -10.67
N ALA A 107 -3.81 1.37 -10.09
CA ALA A 107 -2.50 1.07 -9.52
C ALA A 107 -2.56 0.09 -8.32
N LEU A 108 -3.57 0.24 -7.45
CA LEU A 108 -3.72 -0.58 -6.26
C LEU A 108 -4.59 -1.82 -6.50
N TYR A 109 -5.83 -1.66 -6.94
CA TYR A 109 -6.77 -2.78 -7.07
C TYR A 109 -6.38 -3.75 -8.19
N GLU A 110 -6.16 -3.23 -9.40
CA GLU A 110 -5.79 -4.03 -10.58
C GLU A 110 -4.30 -4.36 -10.59
N GLY A 111 -3.48 -3.39 -10.17
CA GLY A 111 -2.01 -3.46 -10.16
C GLY A 111 -1.38 -4.09 -8.93
N LEU A 112 -2.17 -4.37 -7.90
CA LEU A 112 -1.73 -4.91 -6.62
C LEU A 112 -0.68 -4.03 -5.91
N GLY A 113 -0.52 -2.76 -6.32
CA GLY A 113 0.56 -1.86 -5.89
C GLY A 113 1.94 -2.21 -6.45
N VAL A 114 2.11 -3.40 -7.04
CA VAL A 114 3.39 -3.85 -7.58
C VAL A 114 3.57 -3.55 -9.07
N GLY A 115 2.53 -3.07 -9.75
CA GLY A 115 2.52 -2.84 -11.20
C GLY A 115 2.03 -4.03 -12.01
N ALA A 116 1.29 -4.96 -11.39
CA ALA A 116 0.65 -6.07 -12.10
C ALA A 116 -0.26 -5.55 -13.23
N ASN A 117 -0.50 -6.38 -14.25
CA ASN A 117 -1.37 -6.03 -15.39
C ASN A 117 -0.92 -4.77 -16.17
N GLY A 118 0.38 -4.44 -16.15
CA GLY A 118 0.93 -3.29 -16.88
C GLY A 118 0.57 -1.93 -16.26
N THR A 119 0.25 -1.91 -14.97
CA THR A 119 -0.10 -0.71 -14.22
C THR A 119 1.12 -0.08 -13.55
N ASN A 120 0.95 1.11 -12.96
CA ASN A 120 2.02 1.76 -12.21
C ASN A 120 2.20 1.11 -10.83
N SER A 121 3.45 0.83 -10.47
CA SER A 121 3.82 0.42 -9.11
C SER A 121 3.82 1.62 -8.15
N VAL A 122 3.59 1.37 -6.86
CA VAL A 122 3.47 2.41 -5.82
C VAL A 122 4.56 2.27 -4.76
N GLY A 123 4.93 3.36 -4.09
CA GLY A 123 6.02 3.41 -3.10
C GLY A 123 5.56 3.50 -1.65
N ARG A 124 4.25 3.63 -1.40
CA ARG A 124 3.69 3.91 -0.08
C ARG A 124 2.49 3.06 0.34
N TYR A 125 2.17 2.03 -0.45
CA TYR A 125 1.10 1.07 -0.15
C TYR A 125 1.63 -0.34 -0.37
N GLN A 126 1.50 -1.17 0.66
CA GLN A 126 1.94 -2.56 0.64
C GLN A 126 0.71 -3.46 0.70
N LEU A 127 0.53 -4.34 -0.28
CA LEU A 127 -0.57 -5.31 -0.27
C LEU A 127 -0.37 -6.32 0.88
N ILE A 128 -1.33 -6.39 1.79
CA ILE A 128 -1.32 -7.34 2.92
C ILE A 128 -2.39 -8.43 2.79
N HIS A 129 -3.45 -8.17 2.02
CA HIS A 129 -4.49 -9.15 1.74
C HIS A 129 -5.14 -8.93 0.38
N SER A 130 -5.48 -10.04 -0.28
CA SER A 130 -6.23 -10.07 -1.54
C SER A 130 -7.29 -11.15 -1.43
N GLY A 131 -8.56 -10.82 -1.63
CA GLY A 131 -9.69 -11.74 -1.63
C GLY A 131 -10.49 -11.63 -2.93
N SER A 132 -11.54 -12.43 -3.09
CA SER A 132 -12.49 -12.19 -4.19
C SER A 132 -13.08 -10.79 -4.02
N GLY A 133 -12.97 -9.94 -5.04
CA GLY A 133 -13.50 -8.58 -5.02
C GLY A 133 -12.85 -7.60 -4.03
N VAL A 134 -11.80 -7.98 -3.28
CA VAL A 134 -11.25 -7.17 -2.17
C VAL A 134 -9.73 -7.11 -2.20
N ARG A 135 -9.15 -5.92 -2.02
CA ARG A 135 -7.71 -5.69 -1.86
C ARG A 135 -7.47 -4.83 -0.63
N THR A 136 -6.49 -5.21 0.19
CA THR A 136 -6.16 -4.50 1.44
C THR A 136 -4.69 -4.13 1.45
N PHE A 137 -4.42 -2.85 1.74
CA PHE A 137 -3.10 -2.27 1.74
C PHE A 137 -2.79 -1.67 3.10
N ALA A 138 -1.58 -1.90 3.61
CA ALA A 138 -0.99 -1.11 4.66
C ALA A 138 -0.36 0.16 4.05
N LEU A 139 -0.57 1.30 4.68
CA LEU A 139 0.14 2.53 4.38
C LEU A 139 1.52 2.48 5.03
N VAL A 140 2.55 2.66 4.22
CA VAL A 140 3.94 2.60 4.68
C VAL A 140 4.68 3.88 4.32
N SER A 141 5.63 4.27 5.18
CA SER A 141 6.53 5.39 4.88
C SER A 141 7.32 5.13 3.60
N GLY A 142 7.63 3.85 3.31
CA GLY A 142 8.39 3.40 2.17
C GLY A 142 9.86 3.76 2.29
N ALA A 143 10.75 2.78 2.13
CA ALA A 143 12.19 3.00 2.20
C ALA A 143 12.64 3.86 1.01
N ARG A 144 13.75 4.58 1.20
CA ARG A 144 14.37 5.42 0.18
C ARG A 144 15.71 4.84 -0.24
N ILE A 145 15.86 4.52 -1.52
CA ILE A 145 17.14 4.19 -2.12
C ILE A 145 17.68 5.47 -2.76
N GLN A 146 18.73 6.03 -2.16
CA GLN A 146 19.43 7.17 -2.74
C GLN A 146 20.52 6.66 -3.67
N VAL A 147 20.46 7.05 -4.93
CA VAL A 147 21.38 6.63 -5.98
C VAL A 147 22.24 7.82 -6.37
N THR A 148 23.55 7.74 -6.19
CA THR A 148 24.51 8.81 -6.51
C THR A 148 25.45 8.43 -7.63
N GLY A 149 25.90 9.40 -8.43
CA GLY A 149 26.86 9.19 -9.52
C GLY A 149 26.22 8.72 -10.83
N SER A 150 24.89 8.72 -10.92
CA SER A 150 24.19 8.35 -12.16
C SER A 150 24.41 9.40 -13.25
N SER A 151 24.80 8.94 -14.44
CA SER A 151 24.94 9.75 -15.65
C SER A 151 23.67 9.77 -16.51
N THR A 152 22.64 9.00 -16.12
CA THR A 152 21.34 8.93 -16.81
C THR A 152 20.37 9.97 -16.23
N THR A 153 19.25 10.21 -16.93
CA THR A 153 18.21 11.15 -16.50
C THR A 153 17.28 10.57 -15.43
N SER A 154 17.29 9.25 -15.25
CA SER A 154 16.54 8.53 -14.23
C SER A 154 17.32 7.30 -13.75
N ALA A 155 16.98 6.83 -12.56
CA ALA A 155 17.46 5.56 -12.01
C ALA A 155 16.26 4.68 -11.63
N THR A 156 16.37 3.38 -11.89
CA THR A 156 15.33 2.39 -11.61
C THR A 156 15.86 1.36 -10.61
N ALA A 157 15.05 1.06 -9.60
CA ALA A 157 15.27 -0.02 -8.65
C ALA A 157 14.26 -1.13 -8.91
N THR A 158 14.74 -2.37 -9.08
CA THR A 158 13.90 -3.53 -9.38
C THR A 158 14.13 -4.65 -8.36
N THR A 159 13.07 -5.30 -7.90
CA THR A 159 13.11 -6.54 -7.11
C THR A 159 11.96 -7.46 -7.52
N THR A 160 12.02 -8.72 -7.14
CA THR A 160 10.88 -9.63 -7.19
C THR A 160 10.08 -9.52 -5.89
N VAL A 161 8.76 -9.45 -5.99
CA VAL A 161 7.83 -9.49 -4.86
C VAL A 161 6.91 -10.70 -5.03
N SER A 162 6.95 -11.63 -4.07
CA SER A 162 6.09 -12.81 -4.07
C SER A 162 4.79 -12.51 -3.31
N LEU A 163 3.66 -12.50 -4.03
CA LEU A 163 2.34 -12.32 -3.45
C LEU A 163 1.54 -13.62 -3.61
N ARG A 164 1.26 -14.30 -2.49
CA ARG A 164 0.52 -15.59 -2.47
C ARG A 164 1.13 -16.67 -3.38
N GLY A 165 2.46 -16.73 -3.45
CA GLY A 165 3.18 -17.71 -4.26
C GLY A 165 3.25 -17.36 -5.76
N VAL A 166 2.81 -16.16 -6.15
CA VAL A 166 3.01 -15.61 -7.49
C VAL A 166 4.06 -14.51 -7.41
N ASP A 167 5.07 -14.60 -8.27
CA ASP A 167 6.15 -13.63 -8.34
C ASP A 167 5.79 -12.51 -9.31
N TYR A 168 5.97 -11.26 -8.85
CA TYR A 168 5.80 -10.06 -9.64
C TYR A 168 7.11 -9.29 -9.69
N GLU A 169 7.46 -8.78 -10.87
CA GLU A 169 8.54 -7.81 -11.00
C GLU A 169 8.06 -6.45 -10.49
N TYR A 170 8.64 -5.99 -9.39
CA TYR A 170 8.39 -4.67 -8.83
C TYR A 170 9.54 -3.75 -9.18
N HIS A 171 9.26 -2.69 -9.92
CA HIS A 171 10.24 -1.66 -10.27
C HIS A 171 9.75 -0.27 -9.89
N ARG A 172 10.66 0.60 -9.45
CA ARG A 172 10.38 2.00 -9.13
C ARG A 172 11.45 2.89 -9.73
N THR A 173 11.04 4.03 -10.28
CA THR A 173 11.93 4.94 -10.98
C THR A 173 11.96 6.30 -10.28
N GLY A 174 13.14 6.89 -10.15
CA GLY A 174 13.34 8.25 -9.67
C GLY A 174 14.11 9.09 -10.68
N ALA A 175 13.73 10.35 -10.85
CA ALA A 175 14.48 11.29 -11.67
C ALA A 175 15.85 11.59 -11.04
N VAL A 176 16.88 11.72 -11.87
CA VAL A 176 18.23 12.11 -11.45
C VAL A 176 18.34 13.62 -11.52
N VAL A 177 18.64 14.25 -10.39
CA VAL A 177 18.88 15.69 -10.25
C VAL A 177 20.26 15.87 -9.65
N ASN A 178 21.14 16.61 -10.35
CA ASN A 178 22.53 16.82 -9.95
C ASN A 178 23.27 15.50 -9.63
N GLY A 179 23.11 14.50 -10.50
CA GLY A 179 23.74 13.18 -10.36
C GLY A 179 23.19 12.32 -9.22
N THR A 180 22.08 12.73 -8.58
CA THR A 180 21.44 11.99 -7.49
C THR A 180 19.97 11.71 -7.80
N ALA A 181 19.52 10.48 -7.60
CA ALA A 181 18.10 10.11 -7.59
C ALA A 181 17.69 9.59 -6.20
N THR A 182 16.43 9.78 -5.82
CA THR A 182 15.84 9.15 -4.63
C THR A 182 14.63 8.32 -5.06
N ILE A 183 14.74 7.00 -4.94
CA ILE A 183 13.71 6.05 -5.33
C ILE A 183 13.01 5.57 -4.06
N ARG A 184 11.69 5.71 -4.00
CA ARG A 184 10.89 5.19 -2.87
C ARG A 184 10.25 3.87 -3.21
N VAL A 185 10.38 2.89 -2.32
CA VAL A 185 9.92 1.51 -2.48
C VAL A 185 9.03 1.07 -1.31
N ALA A 186 8.03 0.24 -1.59
CA ALA A 186 7.02 -0.22 -0.62
C ALA A 186 7.23 -1.65 -0.12
N HIS A 187 8.18 -2.40 -0.69
CA HIS A 187 8.38 -3.82 -0.38
C HIS A 187 9.81 -4.07 0.10
N PRO A 188 10.01 -4.98 1.08
CA PRO A 188 11.34 -5.45 1.42
C PRO A 188 11.92 -6.28 0.27
N GLY A 189 13.23 -6.44 0.25
CA GLY A 189 13.91 -7.29 -0.72
C GLY A 189 15.29 -6.78 -1.12
N THR A 190 15.91 -7.51 -2.05
CA THR A 190 17.18 -7.10 -2.65
C THR A 190 16.91 -6.43 -3.98
N TYR A 191 17.09 -5.11 -4.01
CA TYR A 191 16.86 -4.28 -5.18
C TYR A 191 18.12 -4.21 -6.04
N HIS A 192 17.94 -4.36 -7.35
CA HIS A 192 18.93 -4.10 -8.38
C HIS A 192 18.79 -2.66 -8.88
N VAL A 193 19.89 -1.92 -8.92
CA VAL A 193 19.99 -0.57 -9.51
C VAL A 193 21.22 -0.54 -10.41
N GLY A 194 21.01 -0.66 -11.72
CA GLY A 194 22.11 -0.88 -12.67
C GLY A 194 22.88 -2.16 -12.32
N ASN A 195 24.19 -2.04 -12.08
CA ASN A 195 25.07 -3.16 -11.68
C ASN A 195 25.22 -3.33 -10.16
N ARG A 196 24.50 -2.54 -9.36
CA ARG A 196 24.56 -2.58 -7.88
C ARG A 196 23.32 -3.23 -7.31
N THR A 197 23.47 -3.75 -6.10
CA THR A 197 22.37 -4.27 -5.29
C THR A 197 22.32 -3.58 -3.94
N VAL A 198 21.12 -3.49 -3.38
CA VAL A 198 20.86 -2.98 -2.02
C VAL A 198 19.75 -3.79 -1.39
N THR A 199 19.93 -4.19 -0.13
CA THR A 199 18.89 -4.89 0.64
C THR A 199 18.10 -3.88 1.46
N ILE A 200 16.77 -3.98 1.36
CA ILE A 200 15.80 -3.18 2.09
C ILE A 200 15.00 -4.12 3.01
N SER A 201 14.96 -3.80 4.30
CA SER A 201 14.23 -4.59 5.30
C SER A 201 12.82 -4.05 5.53
N ASP A 202 11.94 -4.84 6.15
CA ASP A 202 10.62 -4.37 6.58
C ASP A 202 10.70 -3.15 7.50
N ARG A 203 11.71 -3.11 8.37
CA ARG A 203 11.96 -1.95 9.23
C ARG A 203 12.22 -0.69 8.43
N ASP A 204 12.97 -0.80 7.33
CA ASP A 204 13.26 0.35 6.47
C ASP A 204 12.01 0.86 5.76
N ILE A 205 11.11 -0.05 5.36
CA ILE A 205 9.82 0.27 4.76
C ILE A 205 8.93 1.02 5.74
N LEU A 206 8.76 0.50 6.95
CA LEU A 206 7.89 1.09 7.97
C LEU A 206 8.42 2.46 8.44
N ALA A 207 9.72 2.55 8.74
CA ALA A 207 10.35 3.77 9.23
C ALA A 207 10.67 4.81 8.14
N GLY A 208 10.66 4.41 6.86
CA GLY A 208 11.05 5.29 5.75
C GLY A 208 12.55 5.60 5.73
N ASN A 209 13.36 4.65 6.18
CA ASN A 209 14.81 4.76 6.24
C ASN A 209 15.40 4.96 4.84
N GLN A 210 16.58 5.59 4.81
CA GLN A 210 17.30 5.83 3.58
C GLN A 210 18.57 5.00 3.54
N THR A 211 18.80 4.33 2.41
CA THR A 211 20.04 3.62 2.09
C THR A 211 20.64 4.21 0.83
N SER A 212 21.93 4.51 0.85
CA SER A 212 22.63 5.16 -0.26
C SER A 212 23.52 4.17 -1.02
N ILE A 213 23.52 4.26 -2.35
CA ILE A 213 24.38 3.49 -3.25
C ILE A 213 25.00 4.40 -4.31
N SER A 214 26.22 4.07 -4.73
CA SER A 214 26.92 4.78 -5.80
C SER A 214 27.00 3.92 -7.07
N VAL A 215 26.56 4.49 -8.18
CA VAL A 215 26.54 3.89 -9.52
C VAL A 215 27.45 4.68 -10.46
N SER A 216 28.72 4.82 -10.06
CA SER A 216 29.80 5.36 -10.91
C SER A 216 30.36 4.30 -11.83
#